data_AF-A0A8B6DSF9-F1
#
_entry.id   AF-A0A8B6DSF9-F1
#
_cell.length_a   1.000
_cell.length_b   1.000
_cell.length_c   1.000
_cell.angle_alpha   90.00
_cell.angle_beta   90.00
_cell.angle_gamma   90.00
#
_symmetry.space_group_name_H-M   'P 1'
#
loop_
_entity.id
_entity.type
_entity.pdbx_description
1 polymer ?
#
loop_
_entity_poly.entity_id
_entity_poly.type
_entity_poly.pdbx_seq_one_letter_code
_entity_poly.pdbx_strand_id
1 'polypeptide(L)'
;MLILRLGVIFVLGICLEGLQNEGTAKQEADEYPRKARPADKRPCPDEMRDDGTSCWKDSYGRGAGRVPDKENCPSNQRDDGTSCWLDSYGRGAGRLPDKKPCPSGMRDDGTSCWSDAHIFGKGCCCTIFGCCNNCKSGYHDDGCTCRKTDVGIKLTLFQRQGCKSDEEMNGRLCYPKCKEGYHASGCCICTPNGGPGIQKTLAQRQSCRSDEERVAALCYPKCRDGYRPVGCCVCEPNDGPGIKVTLPKRLYCKDNEIKLNGVCWETCQSGYSDNDNGGVCRKS
;
A
#
# COMPACT_ATOMS: atom_id res chain seq x y z
N MET A 1 25.47 -60.11 -66.51
CA MET A 1 26.41 -60.61 -67.53
C MET A 1 27.76 -59.98 -67.21
N LEU A 2 28.71 -60.59 -66.52
CA LEU A 2 29.25 -61.94 -66.60
C LEU A 2 29.93 -62.23 -67.97
N ILE A 3 31.26 -62.11 -67.94
CA ILE A 3 32.32 -62.87 -68.65
C ILE A 3 32.55 -62.62 -70.16
N LEU A 4 33.82 -62.31 -70.51
CA LEU A 4 34.75 -63.05 -71.41
C LEU A 4 35.92 -62.09 -71.75
N ARG A 5 37.12 -62.14 -71.15
CA ARG A 5 38.30 -63.05 -71.29
C ARG A 5 38.87 -63.23 -72.72
N LEU A 6 40.21 -63.22 -72.76
CA LEU A 6 41.20 -63.62 -73.80
C LEU A 6 41.80 -62.43 -74.59
N GLY A 7 43.11 -62.24 -74.77
CA GLY A 7 44.31 -62.98 -74.38
C GLY A 7 45.54 -62.49 -75.18
N VAL A 8 46.67 -62.30 -74.47
CA VAL A 8 48.09 -62.61 -74.82
C VAL A 8 48.67 -62.17 -76.17
N ILE A 9 49.71 -61.30 -76.17
CA ILE A 9 51.02 -61.41 -76.90
C ILE A 9 52.05 -60.51 -76.16
N PHE A 10 52.84 -61.00 -75.19
CA PHE A 10 54.26 -61.43 -75.31
C PHE A 10 55.15 -60.64 -76.30
N VAL A 11 55.92 -59.67 -75.80
CA VAL A 11 57.24 -59.33 -76.34
C VAL A 11 58.22 -59.23 -75.18
N LEU A 12 59.03 -60.27 -75.01
CA LEU A 12 60.26 -60.25 -74.23
C LEU A 12 61.34 -59.47 -74.98
N GLY A 13 62.02 -58.57 -74.28
CA GLY A 13 63.14 -57.79 -74.78
C GLY A 13 64.02 -57.23 -73.65
N ILE A 14 64.64 -58.15 -72.90
CA ILE A 14 66.00 -58.12 -72.34
C ILE A 14 66.54 -56.83 -71.66
N CYS A 15 66.78 -56.98 -70.36
CA CYS A 15 67.84 -56.44 -69.49
C CYS A 15 68.33 -54.99 -69.63
N LEU A 16 68.29 -54.24 -68.53
CA LEU A 16 69.50 -53.98 -67.72
C LEU A 16 69.14 -53.38 -66.35
N GLU A 17 69.88 -53.89 -65.38
CA GLU A 17 70.01 -53.60 -63.96
C GLU A 17 69.88 -52.12 -63.56
N GLY A 18 69.25 -51.86 -62.41
CA GLY A 18 69.29 -50.51 -61.84
C GLY A 18 68.42 -50.29 -60.60
N LEU A 19 68.93 -50.75 -59.44
CA LEU A 19 68.70 -50.19 -58.10
C LEU A 19 67.29 -50.32 -57.49
N GLN A 20 67.06 -51.48 -56.87
CA GLN A 20 66.42 -51.49 -55.55
C GLN A 20 67.32 -50.70 -54.59
N ASN A 21 66.80 -49.61 -54.03
CA ASN A 21 67.24 -49.14 -52.73
C ASN A 21 65.99 -48.90 -51.88
N GLU A 22 65.59 -49.97 -51.18
CA GLU A 22 64.78 -49.87 -49.98
C GLU A 22 65.64 -49.18 -48.90
N GLY A 23 65.73 -47.86 -49.00
CA GLY A 23 66.18 -47.02 -47.90
C GLY A 23 64.98 -46.70 -47.04
N THR A 24 64.69 -47.51 -46.03
CA THR A 24 63.96 -47.04 -44.84
C THR A 24 64.82 -46.01 -44.11
N ALA A 25 64.95 -44.82 -44.70
CA ALA A 25 65.26 -43.62 -43.95
C ALA A 25 63.98 -43.29 -43.19
N LYS A 26 63.94 -43.61 -41.89
CA LYS A 26 63.17 -42.77 -40.97
C LYS A 26 63.80 -41.38 -41.11
N GLN A 27 63.27 -40.56 -42.01
CA GLN A 27 63.41 -39.12 -41.88
C GLN A 27 62.81 -38.82 -40.51
N GLU A 28 63.65 -38.45 -39.54
CA GLU A 28 63.17 -37.63 -38.43
C GLU A 28 62.54 -36.43 -39.13
N ALA A 29 61.21 -36.37 -39.17
CA ALA A 29 60.55 -35.22 -39.73
C ALA A 29 60.95 -34.02 -38.85
N ASP A 30 61.65 -33.06 -39.46
CA ASP A 30 62.06 -31.82 -38.79
C ASP A 30 60.84 -31.01 -38.32
N GLU A 31 59.64 -31.34 -38.82
CA GLU A 31 58.35 -30.76 -38.47
C GLU A 31 57.23 -31.81 -38.41
N TYR A 32 56.25 -31.65 -37.50
CA TYR A 32 55.02 -32.46 -37.48
C TYR A 32 53.78 -31.61 -37.13
N PRO A 33 52.58 -31.98 -37.65
CA PRO A 33 51.35 -31.26 -37.36
C PRO A 33 50.90 -31.48 -35.91
N ARG A 34 50.43 -30.42 -35.24
CA ARG A 34 49.81 -30.55 -33.92
C ARG A 34 48.41 -31.11 -34.04
N LYS A 35 48.02 -31.94 -33.08
CA LYS A 35 46.61 -32.30 -32.92
C LYS A 35 45.84 -31.10 -32.41
N ALA A 36 44.67 -30.90 -32.99
CA ALA A 36 43.79 -29.79 -32.70
C ALA A 36 42.39 -30.30 -32.40
N ARG A 37 41.67 -29.57 -31.56
CA ARG A 37 40.24 -29.76 -31.32
C ARG A 37 39.55 -28.43 -31.03
N PRO A 38 38.23 -28.32 -31.24
CA PRO A 38 37.49 -27.17 -30.75
C PRO A 38 37.69 -26.97 -29.25
N ALA A 39 37.83 -25.71 -28.83
CA ALA A 39 37.90 -25.41 -27.41
C ALA A 39 36.59 -25.73 -26.70
N ASP A 40 36.71 -26.17 -25.45
CA ASP A 40 35.56 -26.47 -24.62
C ASP A 40 34.88 -25.17 -24.21
N LYS A 41 33.55 -25.16 -24.21
CA LYS A 41 32.74 -23.96 -23.88
C LYS A 41 32.21 -24.07 -22.46
N ARG A 42 32.53 -23.09 -21.61
CA ARG A 42 31.94 -22.99 -20.27
C ARG A 42 30.45 -22.62 -20.36
N PRO A 43 29.59 -23.21 -19.51
CA PRO A 43 28.20 -22.78 -19.40
C PRO A 43 28.14 -21.32 -18.93
N CYS A 44 27.01 -20.66 -19.20
CA CYS A 44 26.80 -19.32 -18.66
C CYS A 44 26.63 -19.38 -17.14
N PRO A 45 27.04 -18.33 -16.41
CA PRO A 45 26.68 -18.16 -15.01
C PRO A 45 25.17 -18.19 -14.82
N ASP A 46 24.73 -18.52 -13.60
CA ASP A 46 23.32 -18.53 -13.24
C ASP A 46 22.65 -17.18 -13.52
N GLU A 47 21.36 -17.23 -13.85
CA GLU A 47 20.53 -16.08 -14.23
C GLU A 47 20.97 -15.31 -15.49
N MET A 48 21.83 -15.91 -16.32
CA MET A 48 22.16 -15.40 -17.65
C MET A 48 21.67 -16.35 -18.75
N ARG A 49 21.14 -15.76 -19.82
CA ARG A 49 20.77 -16.50 -21.04
C ARG A 49 22.01 -16.75 -21.88
N ASP A 50 22.20 -17.99 -22.34
CA ASP A 50 23.18 -18.30 -23.39
C ASP A 50 22.55 -18.05 -24.77
N ASP A 51 23.08 -17.07 -25.52
CA ASP A 51 22.63 -16.80 -26.90
C ASP A 51 23.36 -17.65 -27.95
N GLY A 52 24.20 -18.59 -27.50
CA GLY A 52 25.05 -19.44 -28.34
C GLY A 52 26.49 -18.93 -28.41
N THR A 53 26.70 -17.62 -28.41
CA THR A 53 28.03 -17.00 -28.47
C THR A 53 28.44 -16.40 -27.11
N SER A 54 27.51 -15.77 -26.43
CA SER A 54 27.73 -14.91 -25.28
C SER A 54 26.70 -15.22 -24.19
N CYS A 55 26.98 -14.76 -22.97
CA CYS A 55 26.04 -14.78 -21.86
C CYS A 55 25.44 -13.39 -21.71
N TRP A 56 24.12 -13.32 -21.84
CA TRP A 56 23.35 -12.10 -21.80
C TRP A 56 22.58 -11.99 -20.49
N LYS A 57 22.55 -10.79 -19.91
CA LYS A 57 21.71 -10.47 -18.77
C LYS A 57 20.53 -9.63 -19.28
N ASP A 58 19.37 -10.27 -19.33
CA ASP A 58 18.13 -9.70 -19.87
C ASP A 58 17.46 -8.74 -18.90
N SER A 59 16.64 -7.83 -19.42
CA SER A 59 15.56 -7.23 -18.64
C SER A 59 14.33 -8.14 -18.68
N TYR A 60 13.46 -8.05 -17.68
CA TYR A 60 12.20 -8.81 -17.68
C TYR A 60 11.01 -7.93 -17.31
N GLY A 61 9.84 -8.33 -17.81
CA GLY A 61 8.58 -7.70 -17.45
C GLY A 61 8.07 -8.20 -16.09
N ARG A 62 7.48 -7.29 -15.30
CA ARG A 62 6.82 -7.61 -14.01
C ARG A 62 5.29 -7.49 -14.08
N GLY A 63 4.75 -7.53 -15.30
CA GLY A 63 3.31 -7.45 -15.58
C GLY A 63 2.77 -6.02 -15.66
N ALA A 64 1.45 -5.90 -15.84
CA ALA A 64 0.75 -4.62 -16.02
C ALA A 64 0.41 -3.91 -14.69
N GLY A 65 0.72 -4.53 -13.55
CA GLY A 65 0.36 -4.02 -12.22
C GLY A 65 -1.10 -4.30 -11.86
N ARG A 66 -1.40 -4.29 -10.56
CA ARG A 66 -2.75 -4.44 -10.01
C ARG A 66 -3.25 -3.12 -9.44
N VAL A 67 -4.58 -2.99 -9.36
CA VAL A 67 -5.19 -1.90 -8.60
C VAL A 67 -4.85 -2.10 -7.11
N PRO A 68 -4.45 -1.04 -6.39
CA PRO A 68 -4.18 -1.11 -4.96
C PRO A 68 -5.38 -1.65 -4.18
N ASP A 69 -5.09 -2.38 -3.10
CA ASP A 69 -6.13 -2.85 -2.20
C ASP A 69 -6.73 -1.64 -1.45
N LYS A 70 -8.05 -1.63 -1.29
CA LYS A 70 -8.80 -0.50 -0.69
C LYS A 70 -9.22 -0.87 0.74
N GLU A 71 -8.78 -0.08 1.71
CA GLU A 71 -9.20 -0.17 3.10
C GLU A 71 -10.67 0.24 3.27
N ASN A 72 -11.43 -0.49 4.09
CA ASN A 72 -12.79 -0.15 4.46
C ASN A 72 -12.85 1.13 5.30
N CYS A 73 -13.98 1.84 5.25
CA CYS A 73 -14.19 2.97 6.14
C CYS A 73 -14.38 2.53 7.60
N PRO A 74 -14.01 3.38 8.57
CA PRO A 74 -14.40 3.20 9.97
C PRO A 74 -15.93 3.06 10.11
N SER A 75 -16.40 2.36 11.14
CA SER A 75 -17.82 2.01 11.31
C SER A 75 -18.78 3.20 11.40
N ASN A 76 -18.29 4.37 11.82
CA ASN A 76 -19.08 5.60 11.91
C ASN A 76 -19.03 6.47 10.65
N GLN A 77 -18.42 5.98 9.57
CA GLN A 77 -18.29 6.71 8.31
C GLN A 77 -18.94 5.92 7.18
N ARG A 78 -19.61 6.64 6.26
CA ARG A 78 -20.10 6.01 5.03
C ARG A 78 -19.00 5.96 3.98
N ASP A 79 -18.98 4.90 3.17
CA ASP A 79 -18.14 4.80 1.98
C ASP A 79 -18.96 5.22 0.75
N ASP A 80 -18.55 6.29 0.08
CA ASP A 80 -19.18 6.72 -1.18
C ASP A 80 -18.54 6.08 -2.43
N GLY A 81 -17.63 5.13 -2.22
CA GLY A 81 -16.85 4.47 -3.26
C GLY A 81 -15.47 5.08 -3.44
N THR A 82 -15.34 6.40 -3.26
CA THR A 82 -14.08 7.13 -3.46
C THR A 82 -13.50 7.67 -2.16
N SER A 83 -14.28 7.80 -1.10
CA SER A 83 -13.87 8.45 0.13
C SER A 83 -14.72 7.98 1.30
N CYS A 84 -14.18 8.16 2.51
CA CYS A 84 -14.95 7.97 3.73
C CYS A 84 -15.47 9.31 4.20
N TRP A 85 -16.79 9.38 4.37
CA TRP A 85 -17.47 10.58 4.83
C TRP A 85 -17.99 10.40 6.25
N LEU A 86 -17.85 11.47 7.03
CA LEU A 86 -18.50 11.60 8.31
C LEU A 86 -19.64 12.61 8.19
N ASP A 87 -20.86 12.12 8.41
CA ASP A 87 -22.09 12.88 8.24
C ASP A 87 -22.56 13.54 9.52
N SER A 88 -23.19 14.70 9.37
CA SER A 88 -24.16 15.19 10.34
C SER A 88 -25.45 14.37 10.29
N TYR A 89 -26.16 14.30 11.40
CA TYR A 89 -27.46 13.63 11.45
C TYR A 89 -28.48 14.47 12.21
N GLY A 90 -29.76 14.31 11.86
CA GLY A 90 -30.86 14.93 12.57
C GLY A 90 -31.17 14.21 13.88
N ARG A 91 -31.55 14.95 14.91
CA ARG A 91 -32.02 14.43 16.21
C ARG A 91 -33.50 14.67 16.47
N GLY A 92 -34.25 14.99 15.42
CA GLY A 92 -35.69 15.23 15.43
C GLY A 92 -36.10 16.68 15.69
N ALA A 93 -37.40 16.93 15.75
CA ALA A 93 -38.00 18.26 15.95
C ALA A 93 -37.97 18.75 17.41
N GLY A 94 -37.56 17.89 18.35
CA GLY A 94 -37.63 18.15 19.78
C GLY A 94 -39.05 18.01 20.33
N ARG A 95 -39.16 17.93 21.65
CA ARG A 95 -40.43 17.85 22.37
C ARG A 95 -40.60 19.03 23.32
N LEU A 96 -41.83 19.26 23.77
CA LEU A 96 -42.09 20.22 24.83
C LEU A 96 -41.40 19.78 26.14
N PRO A 97 -40.78 20.72 26.87
CA PRO A 97 -40.20 20.45 28.19
C PRO A 97 -41.25 20.00 29.20
N ASP A 98 -40.82 19.19 30.16
CA ASP A 98 -41.67 18.76 31.26
C ASP A 98 -41.88 19.92 32.23
N LYS A 99 -43.14 20.16 32.58
CA LYS A 99 -43.54 21.21 33.51
C LYS A 99 -43.58 20.67 34.93
N LYS A 100 -42.76 21.23 35.82
CA LYS A 100 -42.81 20.88 37.25
C LYS A 100 -44.04 21.52 37.92
N PRO A 101 -44.67 20.84 38.89
CA PRO A 101 -45.79 21.40 39.66
C PRO A 101 -45.36 22.64 40.45
N CYS A 102 -46.33 23.49 40.79
CA CYS A 102 -46.06 24.64 41.64
C CYS A 102 -45.68 24.21 43.07
N PRO A 103 -44.87 25.01 43.79
CA PRO A 103 -44.66 24.81 45.22
C PRO A 103 -45.98 24.79 46.00
N SER A 104 -45.97 24.11 47.15
CA SER A 104 -47.17 23.99 47.99
C SER A 104 -47.72 25.37 48.40
N GLY A 105 -49.04 25.50 48.38
CA GLY A 105 -49.75 26.74 48.71
C GLY A 105 -49.78 27.80 47.58
N MET A 106 -49.33 27.45 46.38
CA MET A 106 -49.44 28.31 45.19
C MET A 106 -50.44 27.76 44.18
N ARG A 107 -51.14 28.67 43.51
CA ARG A 107 -52.03 28.34 42.40
C ARG A 107 -51.24 28.21 41.10
N ASP A 108 -51.48 27.15 40.33
CA ASP A 108 -50.96 26.98 38.97
C ASP A 108 -51.98 27.50 37.95
N ASP A 109 -51.66 28.58 37.24
CA ASP A 109 -52.53 29.16 36.20
C ASP A 109 -52.15 28.71 34.78
N GLY A 110 -51.29 27.69 34.66
CA GLY A 110 -50.77 27.21 33.39
C GLY A 110 -49.39 27.78 33.08
N THR A 111 -49.27 29.11 33.05
CA THR A 111 -48.05 29.83 32.62
C THR A 111 -47.17 30.28 33.78
N SER A 112 -47.67 30.20 35.01
CA SER A 112 -46.98 30.64 36.21
C SER A 112 -47.53 30.00 37.49
N CYS A 113 -46.83 30.21 38.59
CA CYS A 113 -47.26 29.88 39.95
C CYS A 113 -47.52 31.18 40.69
N TRP A 114 -48.74 31.34 41.18
CA TRP A 114 -49.20 32.53 41.89
C TRP A 114 -49.30 32.28 43.38
N SER A 115 -48.79 33.25 44.14
CA SER A 115 -49.24 33.44 45.52
C SER A 115 -50.49 34.31 45.48
N ASP A 116 -51.62 33.72 45.86
CA ASP A 116 -52.91 34.39 45.81
C ASP A 116 -53.03 35.49 46.86
N ALA A 117 -53.83 36.50 46.53
CA ALA A 117 -54.22 37.52 47.48
C ALA A 117 -55.03 36.86 48.61
N HIS A 118 -54.56 36.98 49.84
CA HIS A 118 -55.32 36.60 51.02
C HIS A 118 -55.54 37.85 51.87
N ILE A 119 -56.81 38.22 52.00
CA ILE A 119 -57.26 39.40 52.75
C ILE A 119 -58.40 38.94 53.65
N PHE A 120 -58.35 39.29 54.92
CA PHE A 120 -59.48 39.10 55.82
C PHE A 120 -59.72 40.37 56.65
N GLY A 121 -60.98 40.62 56.95
CA GLY A 121 -61.36 41.71 57.84
C GLY A 121 -61.02 41.35 59.29
N LYS A 122 -60.46 42.31 60.03
CA LYS A 122 -60.28 42.19 61.48
C LYS A 122 -61.13 43.19 62.28
N GLY A 123 -61.98 43.95 61.58
CA GLY A 123 -62.74 45.08 62.11
C GLY A 123 -61.94 46.39 62.01
N CYS A 124 -62.60 47.50 61.66
CA CYS A 124 -61.96 48.82 61.66
C CYS A 124 -61.88 49.35 63.09
N CYS A 125 -60.67 49.59 63.61
CA CYS A 125 -60.47 50.31 64.86
C CYS A 125 -59.88 51.69 64.57
N CYS A 126 -60.74 52.71 64.54
CA CYS A 126 -60.35 54.12 64.41
C CYS A 126 -60.65 54.88 65.71
N THR A 127 -60.13 54.43 66.85
CA THR A 127 -60.29 55.18 68.12
C THR A 127 -58.99 55.29 68.90
N ILE A 128 -58.90 56.36 69.70
CA ILE A 128 -57.75 56.83 70.50
C ILE A 128 -57.14 55.79 71.47
N PHE A 129 -57.80 54.64 71.69
CA PHE A 129 -57.39 53.62 72.66
C PHE A 129 -56.75 52.36 72.06
N GLY A 130 -56.36 52.38 70.79
CA GLY A 130 -55.48 51.37 70.19
C GLY A 130 -56.19 50.24 69.43
N CYS A 131 -55.44 49.62 68.51
CA CYS A 131 -55.93 48.60 67.59
C CYS A 131 -56.41 47.33 68.31
N CYS A 132 -57.66 46.91 68.10
CA CYS A 132 -58.09 45.57 68.48
C CYS A 132 -57.67 44.57 67.39
N ASN A 133 -57.15 43.42 67.83
CA ASN A 133 -56.70 42.28 67.03
C ASN A 133 -55.47 42.57 66.15
N ASN A 134 -54.34 41.97 66.53
CA ASN A 134 -53.16 41.94 65.69
C ASN A 134 -53.38 41.02 64.49
N CYS A 135 -52.81 41.38 63.34
CA CYS A 135 -52.79 40.50 62.19
C CYS A 135 -51.98 39.22 62.50
N LYS A 136 -52.35 38.10 61.87
CA LYS A 136 -51.56 36.86 61.92
C LYS A 136 -50.14 37.15 61.39
N SER A 137 -49.14 36.42 61.88
CA SER A 137 -47.76 36.55 61.39
C SER A 137 -47.71 36.41 59.86
N GLY A 138 -46.96 37.31 59.20
CA GLY A 138 -46.87 37.37 57.74
C GLY A 138 -47.99 38.15 57.03
N TYR A 139 -48.91 38.77 57.77
CA TYR A 139 -49.90 39.70 57.23
C TYR A 139 -49.57 41.13 57.61
N HIS A 140 -49.73 42.02 56.65
CA HIS A 140 -49.63 43.45 56.86
C HIS A 140 -51.00 44.00 57.26
N ASP A 141 -50.96 44.93 58.19
CA ASP A 141 -52.13 45.56 58.79
C ASP A 141 -52.43 46.87 58.08
N ASP A 142 -53.53 46.92 57.32
CA ASP A 142 -53.98 48.14 56.65
C ASP A 142 -55.06 48.88 57.49
N GLY A 143 -55.17 48.59 58.78
CA GLY A 143 -56.13 49.21 59.72
C GLY A 143 -57.41 48.40 59.89
N CYS A 144 -58.17 48.21 58.81
CA CYS A 144 -59.44 47.45 58.83
C CYS A 144 -59.28 45.98 58.40
N THR A 145 -58.26 45.71 57.59
CA THR A 145 -58.00 44.41 56.96
C THR A 145 -56.57 44.00 57.19
N CYS A 146 -56.36 42.69 57.26
CA CYS A 146 -55.05 42.08 57.22
C CYS A 146 -54.85 41.47 55.84
N ARG A 147 -53.80 41.87 55.11
CA ARG A 147 -53.47 41.30 53.80
C ARG A 147 -52.08 40.68 53.77
N LYS A 148 -51.93 39.63 52.98
CA LYS A 148 -50.60 39.11 52.66
C LYS A 148 -49.92 40.10 51.70
N THR A 149 -48.67 40.46 51.96
CA THR A 149 -47.89 41.34 51.06
C THR A 149 -47.21 40.55 49.95
N ASP A 150 -46.96 39.27 50.19
CA ASP A 150 -46.32 38.38 49.24
C ASP A 150 -47.30 37.80 48.21
N VAL A 151 -47.89 38.68 47.39
CA VAL A 151 -48.87 38.35 46.34
C VAL A 151 -48.23 38.49 44.97
N GLY A 152 -48.64 37.66 44.00
CA GLY A 152 -48.18 37.76 42.61
C GLY A 152 -47.47 36.52 42.10
N ILE A 153 -46.88 36.64 40.90
CA ILE A 153 -46.12 35.56 40.25
C ILE A 153 -44.85 35.26 41.06
N LYS A 154 -44.69 34.00 41.45
CA LYS A 154 -43.50 33.50 42.15
C LYS A 154 -42.57 32.68 41.26
N LEU A 155 -43.15 31.87 40.39
CA LEU A 155 -42.40 31.16 39.34
C LEU A 155 -43.12 31.29 38.01
N THR A 156 -42.37 31.57 36.95
CA THR A 156 -42.85 31.49 35.58
C THR A 156 -42.72 30.07 35.04
N LEU A 157 -43.41 29.76 33.95
CA LEU A 157 -43.30 28.48 33.24
C LEU A 157 -41.84 28.14 32.90
N PHE A 158 -41.07 29.11 32.40
CA PHE A 158 -39.67 28.89 31.99
C PHE A 158 -38.74 28.54 33.16
N GLN A 159 -39.04 29.04 34.36
CA GLN A 159 -38.26 28.73 35.56
C GLN A 159 -38.53 27.33 36.13
N ARG A 160 -39.60 26.66 35.67
CA ARG A 160 -40.01 25.34 36.16
C ARG A 160 -40.14 24.29 35.06
N GLN A 161 -39.58 24.57 33.89
CA GLN A 161 -39.50 23.64 32.78
C GLN A 161 -38.13 22.96 32.76
N GLY A 162 -38.11 21.68 32.40
CA GLY A 162 -36.89 20.90 32.29
C GLY A 162 -36.98 19.82 31.24
N CYS A 163 -35.82 19.38 30.75
CA CYS A 163 -35.71 18.21 29.90
C CYS A 163 -35.40 16.96 30.72
N LYS A 164 -35.52 15.78 30.10
CA LYS A 164 -35.02 14.54 30.70
C LYS A 164 -33.50 14.56 30.78
N SER A 165 -32.93 13.63 31.55
CA SER A 165 -31.48 13.54 31.77
C SER A 165 -30.67 13.24 30.51
N ASP A 166 -31.26 12.54 29.53
CA ASP A 166 -30.70 12.17 28.23
C ASP A 166 -30.96 13.22 27.12
N GLU A 167 -31.61 14.33 27.48
CA GLU A 167 -31.95 15.42 26.59
C GLU A 167 -31.23 16.72 26.98
N GLU A 168 -31.25 17.68 26.07
CA GLU A 168 -30.80 19.05 26.31
C GLU A 168 -31.79 20.08 25.77
N MET A 169 -31.79 21.27 26.39
CA MET A 169 -32.73 22.33 26.05
C MET A 169 -32.14 23.25 25.00
N ASN A 170 -32.83 23.41 23.87
CA ASN A 170 -32.47 24.35 22.81
C ASN A 170 -33.74 25.02 22.28
N GLY A 171 -33.78 26.35 22.26
CA GLY A 171 -34.94 27.09 21.75
C GLY A 171 -36.26 26.77 22.48
N ARG A 172 -36.21 26.47 23.78
CA ARG A 172 -37.35 26.04 24.62
C ARG A 172 -37.98 24.69 24.25
N LEU A 173 -37.29 23.89 23.46
CA LEU A 173 -37.63 22.48 23.20
C LEU A 173 -36.53 21.58 23.75
N CYS A 174 -36.91 20.37 24.12
CA CYS A 174 -36.00 19.33 24.56
C CYS A 174 -35.67 18.41 23.40
N TYR A 175 -34.38 18.20 23.16
CA TYR A 175 -33.89 17.32 22.11
C TYR A 175 -32.99 16.25 22.70
N PRO A 176 -32.90 15.06 22.10
CA PRO A 176 -31.89 14.07 22.45
C PRO A 176 -30.48 14.66 22.38
N LYS A 177 -29.63 14.30 23.33
CA LYS A 177 -28.20 14.67 23.26
C LYS A 177 -27.55 14.03 22.04
N CYS A 178 -26.54 14.70 21.50
CA CYS A 178 -25.74 14.13 20.42
C CYS A 178 -24.89 12.96 20.94
N LYS A 179 -24.70 11.96 20.08
CA LYS A 179 -23.73 10.86 20.27
C LYS A 179 -22.32 11.41 20.51
N GLU A 180 -21.48 10.61 21.13
CA GLU A 180 -20.08 10.95 21.34
C GLU A 180 -19.37 11.32 20.03
N GLY A 181 -18.51 12.35 20.09
CA GLY A 181 -17.81 12.89 18.90
C GLY A 181 -18.64 13.89 18.08
N TYR A 182 -19.86 14.22 18.52
CA TYR A 182 -20.74 15.19 17.88
C TYR A 182 -21.16 16.29 18.86
N HIS A 183 -21.52 17.46 18.32
CA HIS A 183 -22.12 18.55 19.06
C HIS A 183 -23.39 19.04 18.36
N ALA A 184 -24.26 19.70 19.12
CA ALA A 184 -25.47 20.29 18.58
C ALA A 184 -25.13 21.53 17.73
N SER A 185 -25.53 21.50 16.46
CA SER A 185 -25.47 22.64 15.55
C SER A 185 -26.89 23.14 15.30
N GLY A 186 -27.23 24.27 15.92
CA GLY A 186 -28.62 24.69 16.03
C GLY A 186 -29.41 23.77 16.95
N CYS A 187 -30.71 23.60 16.69
CA CYS A 187 -31.60 22.85 17.58
C CYS A 187 -31.68 21.35 17.24
N CYS A 188 -31.68 20.99 15.95
CA CYS A 188 -32.11 19.68 15.47
C CYS A 188 -31.02 18.87 14.74
N ILE A 189 -29.81 19.40 14.58
CA ILE A 189 -28.72 18.73 13.87
C ILE A 189 -27.57 18.46 14.83
N CYS A 190 -27.06 17.24 14.80
CA CYS A 190 -25.79 16.88 15.42
C CYS A 190 -24.70 16.86 14.34
N THR A 191 -23.66 17.66 14.56
CA THR A 191 -22.52 17.80 13.64
C THR A 191 -21.27 17.21 14.27
N PRO A 192 -20.41 16.50 13.50
CA PRO A 192 -19.17 15.97 14.04
C PRO A 192 -18.27 17.09 14.59
N ASN A 193 -17.53 16.82 15.66
CA ASN A 193 -16.63 17.80 16.27
C ASN A 193 -15.51 18.26 15.33
N GLY A 194 -15.06 17.37 14.43
CA GLY A 194 -14.09 17.70 13.36
C GLY A 194 -14.71 18.31 12.10
N GLY A 195 -16.02 18.60 12.12
CA GLY A 195 -16.78 19.02 10.95
C GLY A 195 -17.29 17.85 10.10
N PRO A 196 -18.41 18.05 9.38
CA PRO A 196 -18.92 17.05 8.45
C PRO A 196 -18.10 17.08 7.15
N GLY A 197 -17.95 15.93 6.50
CA GLY A 197 -17.24 15.87 5.21
C GLY A 197 -16.35 14.64 5.03
N ILE A 198 -15.50 14.73 4.00
CA ILE A 198 -14.50 13.72 3.67
C ILE A 198 -13.44 13.67 4.77
N GLN A 199 -13.30 12.52 5.42
CA GLN A 199 -12.28 12.27 6.43
C GLN A 199 -11.07 11.52 5.85
N LYS A 200 -11.31 10.60 4.91
CA LYS A 200 -10.26 9.88 4.18
C LYS A 200 -10.57 9.85 2.69
N THR A 201 -9.60 10.20 1.86
CA THR A 201 -9.68 10.09 0.40
C THR A 201 -9.35 8.68 -0.08
N LEU A 202 -9.61 8.38 -1.35
CA LEU A 202 -9.25 7.09 -1.97
C LEU A 202 -7.76 6.80 -1.82
N ALA A 203 -6.91 7.80 -2.08
CA ALA A 203 -5.47 7.65 -2.06
C ALA A 203 -4.94 7.29 -0.66
N GLN A 204 -5.56 7.82 0.39
CA GLN A 204 -5.22 7.54 1.79
C GLN A 204 -5.67 6.14 2.25
N ARG A 205 -6.60 5.53 1.52
CA ARG A 205 -7.17 4.20 1.82
C ARG A 205 -6.56 3.11 0.95
N GLN A 206 -5.76 3.46 -0.03
CA GLN A 206 -5.15 2.51 -0.95
C GLN A 206 -3.77 2.11 -0.46
N SER A 207 -3.46 0.82 -0.52
CA SER A 207 -2.15 0.27 -0.20
C SER A 207 -1.75 -0.82 -1.20
N CYS A 208 -0.44 -0.99 -1.38
CA CYS A 208 0.12 -2.14 -2.09
C CYS A 208 0.51 -3.21 -1.08
N ARG A 209 0.68 -4.44 -1.54
CA ARG A 209 1.19 -5.53 -0.69
C ARG A 209 2.66 -5.31 -0.35
N SER A 210 3.16 -6.04 0.65
CA SER A 210 4.53 -5.87 1.15
C SER A 210 5.62 -6.23 0.12
N ASP A 211 5.32 -7.15 -0.80
CA ASP A 211 6.17 -7.60 -1.91
C ASP A 211 6.00 -6.75 -3.18
N GLU A 212 5.14 -5.73 -3.12
CA GLU A 212 4.86 -4.82 -4.23
C GLU A 212 5.36 -3.40 -3.93
N GLU A 213 5.52 -2.61 -4.98
CA GLU A 213 5.78 -1.19 -4.91
C GLU A 213 4.77 -0.39 -5.74
N ARG A 214 4.47 0.83 -5.28
CA ARG A 214 3.53 1.71 -5.96
C ARG A 214 4.26 2.49 -7.05
N VAL A 215 3.84 2.29 -8.29
CA VAL A 215 4.24 3.15 -9.41
C VAL A 215 2.99 3.81 -9.98
N ALA A 216 2.93 5.14 -9.84
CA ALA A 216 1.71 5.92 -10.10
C ALA A 216 0.49 5.36 -9.33
N ALA A 217 -0.57 4.97 -10.03
CA ALA A 217 -1.82 4.49 -9.45
C ALA A 217 -1.92 2.96 -9.32
N LEU A 218 -0.86 2.21 -9.66
CA LEU A 218 -0.86 0.75 -9.67
C LEU A 218 0.24 0.17 -8.78
N CYS A 219 -0.01 -1.02 -8.28
CA CYS A 219 0.94 -1.82 -7.52
C CYS A 219 1.60 -2.84 -8.44
N TYR A 220 2.92 -2.88 -8.43
CA TYR A 220 3.70 -3.83 -9.22
C TYR A 220 4.55 -4.69 -8.29
N PRO A 221 4.82 -5.96 -8.64
CA PRO A 221 5.82 -6.76 -7.95
C PRO A 221 7.16 -6.03 -7.92
N LYS A 222 7.84 -6.07 -6.77
CA LYS A 222 9.21 -5.58 -6.67
C LYS A 222 10.14 -6.35 -7.59
N CYS A 223 11.16 -5.69 -8.11
CA CYS A 223 12.20 -6.37 -8.87
C CYS A 223 13.00 -7.31 -7.93
N ARG A 224 13.40 -8.46 -8.48
CA ARG A 224 14.36 -9.38 -7.84
C ARG A 224 15.68 -8.68 -7.56
N ASP A 225 16.45 -9.22 -6.63
CA ASP A 225 17.76 -8.70 -6.27
C ASP A 225 18.67 -8.57 -7.51
N GLY A 226 19.45 -7.49 -7.57
CA GLY A 226 20.30 -7.19 -8.72
C GLY A 226 19.59 -6.53 -9.90
N TYR A 227 18.29 -6.23 -9.78
CA TYR A 227 17.51 -5.49 -10.75
C TYR A 227 16.87 -4.25 -10.14
N ARG A 228 16.67 -3.23 -10.98
CA ARG A 228 15.98 -1.98 -10.64
C ARG A 228 14.75 -1.79 -11.54
N PRO A 229 13.68 -1.17 -11.02
CA PRO A 229 12.52 -0.83 -11.84
C PRO A 229 12.88 0.28 -12.84
N VAL A 230 12.44 0.11 -14.09
CA VAL A 230 12.53 1.12 -15.14
C VAL A 230 11.15 1.29 -15.75
N GLY A 231 10.59 2.50 -15.61
CA GLY A 231 9.17 2.71 -15.89
C GLY A 231 8.28 1.94 -14.92
N CYS A 232 7.11 1.51 -15.38
CA CYS A 232 6.14 0.83 -14.52
C CYS A 232 6.30 -0.70 -14.54
N CYS A 233 6.58 -1.29 -15.69
CA CYS A 233 6.40 -2.72 -15.94
C CYS A 233 7.69 -3.49 -16.24
N VAL A 234 8.86 -2.84 -16.24
CA VAL A 234 10.15 -3.47 -16.59
C VAL A 234 11.11 -3.44 -15.41
N CYS A 235 11.78 -4.56 -15.18
CA CYS A 235 12.94 -4.68 -14.31
C CYS A 235 14.20 -4.84 -15.17
N GLU A 236 15.17 -3.97 -14.95
CA GLU A 236 16.45 -3.94 -15.66
C GLU A 236 17.58 -4.32 -14.71
N PRO A 237 18.62 -5.06 -15.15
CA PRO A 237 19.79 -5.28 -14.33
C PRO A 237 20.40 -3.96 -13.83
N ASN A 238 20.88 -3.94 -12.58
CA ASN A 238 21.50 -2.75 -12.00
C ASN A 238 22.70 -2.24 -12.81
N ASP A 239 23.42 -3.16 -13.45
CA ASP A 239 24.56 -2.92 -14.32
C ASP A 239 24.19 -2.82 -15.81
N GLY A 240 22.90 -2.64 -16.11
CA GLY A 240 22.35 -2.51 -17.46
C GLY A 240 22.18 -3.85 -18.18
N PRO A 241 21.24 -3.94 -19.14
CA PRO A 241 21.03 -5.14 -19.94
C PRO A 241 22.14 -5.28 -20.97
N GLY A 242 22.55 -6.51 -21.28
CA GLY A 242 23.57 -6.73 -22.30
C GLY A 242 24.45 -7.95 -22.12
N ILE A 243 25.46 -8.05 -22.98
CA ILE A 243 26.48 -9.11 -22.94
C ILE A 243 27.36 -8.89 -21.71
N LYS A 244 27.42 -9.89 -20.82
CA LYS A 244 28.29 -9.88 -19.64
C LYS A 244 29.51 -10.77 -19.82
N VAL A 245 29.36 -11.86 -20.57
CA VAL A 245 30.48 -12.77 -20.89
C VAL A 245 30.48 -13.05 -22.39
N THR A 246 31.59 -12.74 -23.05
CA THR A 246 31.78 -12.99 -24.49
C THR A 246 32.29 -14.41 -24.75
N LEU A 247 32.16 -14.90 -25.99
CA LEU A 247 32.64 -16.23 -26.40
C LEU A 247 34.10 -16.52 -25.99
N PRO A 248 35.09 -15.63 -26.25
CA PRO A 248 36.50 -15.96 -25.97
C PRO A 248 36.79 -16.19 -24.49
N LYS A 249 36.03 -15.54 -23.59
CA LYS A 249 36.14 -15.69 -22.13
C LYS A 249 35.57 -17.03 -21.64
N ARG A 250 34.69 -17.65 -22.42
CA ARG A 250 34.05 -18.94 -22.09
C ARG A 250 34.81 -20.12 -22.63
N LEU A 251 35.64 -19.92 -23.66
CA LEU A 251 36.44 -20.98 -24.25
C LEU A 251 37.64 -21.31 -23.37
N TYR A 252 37.88 -22.60 -23.14
CA TYR A 252 39.04 -23.08 -22.41
C TYR A 252 39.59 -24.37 -23.03
N CYS A 253 40.84 -24.65 -22.71
CA CYS A 253 41.54 -25.88 -23.09
C CYS A 253 41.97 -26.61 -21.82
N LYS A 254 42.44 -27.85 -21.97
CA LYS A 254 43.04 -28.60 -20.86
C LYS A 254 44.43 -28.02 -20.54
N ASP A 255 44.96 -28.36 -19.37
CA ASP A 255 46.22 -27.79 -18.87
C ASP A 255 47.44 -28.09 -19.77
N ASN A 256 47.38 -29.15 -20.58
CA ASN A 256 48.43 -29.55 -21.51
C ASN A 256 48.20 -29.07 -22.96
N GLU A 257 47.33 -28.07 -23.15
CA GLU A 257 46.96 -27.53 -24.45
C GLU A 257 47.10 -26.01 -24.47
N ILE A 258 47.41 -25.44 -25.63
CA ILE A 258 47.40 -24.00 -25.87
C ILE A 258 46.12 -23.59 -26.62
N LYS A 259 45.49 -22.48 -26.20
CA LYS A 259 44.28 -21.94 -26.83
C LYS A 259 44.65 -20.86 -27.86
N LEU A 260 44.37 -21.11 -29.14
CA LEU A 260 44.56 -20.15 -30.23
C LEU A 260 43.28 -20.07 -31.08
N ASN A 261 42.71 -18.86 -31.22
CA ASN A 261 41.52 -18.60 -32.03
C ASN A 261 40.32 -19.54 -31.77
N GLY A 262 40.13 -19.98 -30.53
CA GLY A 262 39.05 -20.88 -30.14
C GLY A 262 39.29 -22.36 -30.44
N VAL A 263 40.52 -22.72 -30.81
CA VAL A 263 40.99 -24.09 -31.00
C VAL A 263 42.03 -24.42 -29.93
N CYS A 264 41.96 -25.62 -29.39
CA CYS A 264 42.96 -26.16 -28.48
C CYS A 264 43.95 -27.02 -29.25
N TRP A 265 45.23 -26.71 -29.07
CA TRP A 265 46.35 -27.43 -29.67
C TRP A 265 47.17 -28.12 -28.59
N GLU A 266 47.58 -29.36 -28.81
CA GLU A 266 48.52 -30.04 -27.90
C GLU A 266 49.88 -29.31 -27.86
N THR A 267 50.55 -29.34 -26.72
CA THR A 267 51.92 -28.82 -26.59
C THR A 267 52.91 -29.66 -27.40
N CYS A 268 53.97 -29.01 -27.91
CA CYS A 268 55.03 -29.72 -28.63
C CYS A 268 55.80 -30.64 -27.67
N GLN A 269 56.18 -31.80 -28.19
CA GLN A 269 57.10 -32.72 -27.53
C GLN A 269 58.44 -32.04 -27.23
N SER A 270 59.15 -32.55 -26.22
CA SER A 270 60.47 -32.02 -25.84
C SER A 270 61.43 -32.02 -27.04
N GLY A 271 62.14 -30.90 -27.24
CA GLY A 271 63.02 -30.70 -28.40
C GLY A 271 62.34 -30.12 -29.64
N TYR A 272 61.04 -29.80 -29.58
CA TYR A 272 60.32 -29.11 -30.65
C TYR A 272 59.69 -27.81 -30.12
N SER A 273 59.75 -26.75 -30.92
CA SER A 273 59.16 -25.44 -30.65
C SER A 273 58.04 -25.11 -31.65
N ASP A 274 57.13 -24.24 -31.22
CA ASP A 274 56.11 -23.64 -32.07
C ASP A 274 56.78 -22.73 -33.12
N ASN A 275 56.29 -22.76 -34.35
CA ASN A 275 56.73 -21.87 -35.43
C ASN A 275 55.88 -20.58 -35.52
N ASP A 276 55.39 -20.10 -34.39
CA ASP A 276 54.53 -18.92 -34.18
C ASP A 276 53.15 -18.94 -34.88
N ASN A 277 52.88 -19.95 -35.72
CA ASN A 277 51.61 -20.12 -36.44
C ASN A 277 50.64 -21.09 -35.74
N GLY A 278 51.04 -21.72 -34.63
CA GLY A 278 50.13 -22.51 -33.79
C GLY A 278 49.73 -23.89 -34.32
N GLY A 279 50.01 -24.22 -35.59
CA GLY A 279 49.57 -25.47 -36.23
C GLY A 279 50.61 -26.59 -36.35
N VAL A 280 51.90 -26.28 -36.25
CA VAL A 280 53.02 -27.23 -36.51
C VAL A 280 54.06 -27.12 -35.39
N CYS A 281 54.69 -28.24 -35.03
CA CYS A 281 55.85 -28.29 -34.16
C CYS A 281 57.11 -28.52 -35.00
N ARG A 282 58.16 -27.72 -34.79
CA ARG A 282 59.44 -27.82 -35.50
C ARG A 282 60.57 -28.14 -34.52
N LYS A 283 61.51 -29.00 -34.92
CA LYS A 283 62.69 -29.35 -34.10
C LYS A 283 63.49 -28.07 -33.80
N SER A 284 63.74 -27.82 -32.51
CA SER A 284 64.47 -26.65 -32.00
C SER A 284 65.98 -26.79 -32.16
#